data_AF-A0A9W8DHP5-F1
#
_entry.id   AF-A0A9W8DHP5-F1
#
_cell.length_a   1.000
_cell.length_b   1.000
_cell.length_c   1.000
_cell.angle_alpha   90.00
_cell.angle_beta   90.00
_cell.angle_gamma   90.00
#
_symmetry.space_group_name_H-M   'P 1'
#
loop_
_entity.id
_entity.type
_entity.pdbx_description
1 polymer ?
#
loop_
_entity_poly.entity_id
_entity_poly.type
_entity_poly.pdbx_seq_one_letter_code
_entity_poly.pdbx_strand_id
1 'polypeptide(L)'
;MDHHAHNELLAEHPILTYSGGVPAYPVSVRVGSLTLGVSEDNARIDLYRLDINGYTVCRRVRDNYVNGTKLLNTTGITRGKRDAALKTIPGRDVVRAGPMYVKGVWIPLTNARALAGRYDVLNCLGRLLADDPGRYLD
;
A
#
# COMPACT_ATOMS: atom_id res chain seq x y z
N MET A 1 2.04 -13.56 37.14
CA MET A 1 0.76 -14.28 37.03
C MET A 1 -0.13 -13.46 36.14
N ASP A 2 -0.63 -14.14 35.13
CA ASP A 2 -1.16 -13.67 33.86
C ASP A 2 -2.40 -12.79 33.93
N HIS A 3 -2.57 -11.92 32.94
CA HIS A 3 -3.85 -11.67 32.25
C HIS A 3 -3.52 -11.23 30.81
N HIS A 4 -3.52 -12.18 29.87
CA HIS A 4 -4.60 -12.45 28.91
C HIS A 4 -4.66 -11.49 27.70
N ALA A 5 -3.99 -11.94 26.63
CA ALA A 5 -4.50 -12.08 25.27
C ALA A 5 -5.26 -10.91 24.62
N HIS A 6 -4.57 -10.20 23.72
CA HIS A 6 -5.18 -9.73 22.47
C HIS A 6 -4.35 -10.25 21.29
N ASN A 7 -4.64 -11.49 20.93
CA ASN A 7 -4.29 -12.08 19.65
C ASN A 7 -5.42 -11.73 18.67
N GLU A 8 -5.33 -10.57 18.03
CA GLU A 8 -6.21 -10.23 16.91
C GLU A 8 -5.52 -10.62 15.59
N LEU A 9 -5.87 -11.83 15.16
CA LEU A 9 -5.94 -12.30 13.77
C LEU A 9 -4.98 -11.60 12.79
N LEU A 10 -3.69 -11.92 12.87
CA LEU A 10 -2.89 -12.01 11.66
C LEU A 10 -3.53 -13.12 10.83
N ALA A 11 -4.30 -12.76 9.81
CA ALA A 11 -4.72 -13.71 8.80
C ALA A 11 -3.45 -14.41 8.29
N GLU A 12 -3.34 -15.70 8.63
CA GLU A 12 -2.32 -16.62 8.14
C GLU A 12 -2.40 -16.65 6.61
N HIS A 13 -1.72 -15.72 5.95
CA HIS A 13 -1.54 -15.78 4.51
C HIS A 13 -0.47 -16.85 4.24
N PRO A 14 -0.80 -17.92 3.49
CA PRO A 14 0.15 -18.99 3.24
C PRO A 14 1.39 -18.44 2.54
N ILE A 15 2.57 -18.80 3.06
CA ILE A 15 3.85 -18.57 2.38
C ILE A 15 3.85 -19.44 1.13
N LEU A 16 3.48 -18.87 -0.01
CA LEU A 16 3.60 -19.54 -1.31
C LEU A 16 5.08 -19.60 -1.70
N THR A 17 5.64 -20.81 -1.64
CA THR A 17 6.94 -21.14 -2.25
C THR A 17 6.82 -20.98 -3.76
N TYR A 18 7.60 -20.05 -4.33
CA TYR A 18 7.53 -19.71 -5.75
C TYR A 18 8.54 -20.55 -6.56
N SER A 19 8.04 -21.58 -7.23
CA SER A 19 8.74 -22.26 -8.33
C SER A 19 7.93 -22.09 -9.60
N GLY A 20 8.38 -21.19 -10.49
CA GLY A 20 8.04 -21.13 -11.91
C GLY A 20 6.56 -21.28 -12.27
N GLY A 21 5.84 -20.16 -12.31
CA GLY A 21 4.48 -20.11 -12.85
C GLY A 21 3.80 -18.81 -12.41
N VAL A 22 3.13 -18.13 -13.33
CA VAL A 22 2.29 -16.97 -13.01
C VAL A 22 1.32 -17.39 -11.89
N PRO A 23 1.26 -16.69 -10.74
CA PRO A 23 0.32 -17.09 -9.70
C PRO A 23 -1.09 -16.82 -10.21
N ALA A 24 -1.85 -17.89 -10.43
CA ALA A 24 -3.29 -17.82 -10.58
C ALA A 24 -3.87 -17.43 -9.21
N TYR A 25 -4.06 -16.12 -8.99
CA TYR A 25 -4.74 -15.62 -7.80
C TYR A 25 -6.16 -16.19 -7.76
N PRO A 26 -6.57 -16.95 -6.74
CA PRO A 26 -7.94 -17.44 -6.64
C PRO A 26 -8.91 -16.25 -6.49
N VAL A 27 -10.04 -16.39 -7.19
CA VAL A 27 -11.11 -15.42 -7.38
C VAL A 27 -11.67 -14.92 -6.04
N SER A 28 -11.14 -13.79 -5.59
CA SER A 28 -11.89 -12.74 -4.88
C SER A 28 -11.12 -11.44 -5.01
N VAL A 29 -10.84 -11.05 -6.26
CA VAL A 29 -10.43 -9.69 -6.60
C VAL A 29 -11.61 -8.79 -6.21
N ARG A 30 -11.58 -8.21 -5.01
CA ARG A 30 -12.39 -7.03 -4.76
C ARG A 30 -11.83 -5.96 -5.67
N VAL A 31 -12.61 -5.56 -6.67
CA VAL A 31 -12.34 -4.33 -7.44
C VAL A 31 -12.07 -3.26 -6.40
N GLY A 32 -10.88 -2.67 -6.44
CA GLY A 32 -10.42 -1.89 -5.31
C GLY A 32 -11.37 -0.74 -5.01
N SER A 33 -11.79 -0.61 -3.75
CA SER A 33 -12.64 0.50 -3.32
C SER A 33 -11.76 1.71 -3.07
N LEU A 34 -12.06 2.81 -3.78
CA LEU A 34 -11.41 4.09 -3.55
C LEU A 34 -12.28 4.93 -2.63
N THR A 35 -11.71 5.38 -1.51
CA THR A 35 -12.40 6.26 -0.57
C THR A 35 -11.55 7.48 -0.25
N LEU A 36 -12.18 8.60 0.09
CA LEU A 36 -11.53 9.74 0.73
C LEU A 36 -11.64 9.56 2.25
N GLY A 37 -10.52 9.66 2.96
CA GLY A 37 -10.48 9.52 4.40
C GLY A 37 -9.54 10.51 5.07
N VAL A 38 -9.68 10.64 6.39
CA VAL A 38 -8.87 11.52 7.24
C VAL A 38 -8.14 10.66 8.26
N SER A 39 -6.84 10.89 8.47
CA SER A 39 -6.12 10.27 9.59
C SER A 39 -6.46 10.93 10.93
N GLU A 40 -6.59 10.14 11.99
CA GLU A 40 -7.02 10.60 13.34
C GLU A 40 -5.95 11.38 14.14
N ASP A 41 -4.73 11.55 13.63
CA ASP A 41 -3.63 12.17 14.38
C ASP A 41 -3.58 13.71 14.24
N ASN A 42 -2.85 14.39 15.15
CA ASN A 42 -2.67 15.85 15.33
C ASN A 42 -2.31 16.71 14.09
N ALA A 43 -2.17 16.12 12.91
CA ALA A 43 -2.25 16.81 11.64
C ALA A 43 -3.29 16.07 10.79
N ARG A 44 -4.43 16.72 10.54
CA ARG A 44 -5.47 16.19 9.64
C ARG A 44 -4.86 15.96 8.25
N ILE A 45 -4.66 14.70 7.86
CA ILE A 45 -4.18 14.35 6.51
C ILE A 45 -5.32 13.72 5.74
N ASP A 46 -5.72 14.37 4.66
CA ASP A 46 -6.68 13.82 3.71
C ASP A 46 -5.98 12.83 2.76
N LEU A 47 -6.57 11.65 2.59
CA LEU A 47 -6.01 10.52 1.87
C LEU A 47 -7.03 9.95 0.89
N TYR A 48 -6.58 9.65 -0.33
CA TYR A 48 -7.20 8.62 -1.15
C TYR A 48 -6.73 7.26 -0.67
N ARG A 49 -7.66 6.35 -0.39
CA ARG A 49 -7.40 4.99 0.09
C ARG A 49 -7.92 3.99 -0.94
N LEU A 50 -7.05 3.10 -1.41
CA LEU A 50 -7.41 1.98 -2.27
C LEU A 50 -7.16 0.66 -1.53
N ASP A 51 -8.22 -0.08 -1.27
CA ASP A 51 -8.14 -1.43 -0.69
C ASP A 51 -8.12 -2.48 -1.81
N ILE A 52 -7.05 -3.27 -1.90
CA ILE A 52 -6.86 -4.28 -2.95
C ILE A 52 -6.11 -5.50 -2.40
N ASN A 53 -6.64 -6.70 -2.68
CA ASN A 53 -6.01 -7.99 -2.30
C ASN A 53 -5.60 -8.07 -0.81
N GLY A 54 -6.42 -7.52 0.09
CA GLY A 54 -6.14 -7.49 1.54
C GLY A 54 -5.14 -6.42 1.98
N TYR A 55 -4.64 -5.59 1.07
CA TYR A 55 -3.76 -4.47 1.36
C TYR A 55 -4.46 -3.13 1.17
N THR A 56 -4.12 -2.18 2.02
CA THR A 56 -4.54 -0.79 1.90
C THR A 56 -3.37 0.06 1.41
N VAL A 57 -3.51 0.68 0.24
CA VAL A 57 -2.54 1.65 -0.30
C VAL A 57 -3.15 3.04 -0.26
N CYS A 58 -2.42 4.01 0.26
CA CYS A 58 -2.88 5.39 0.42
C CYS A 58 -2.07 6.37 -0.41
N ARG A 59 -2.73 7.43 -0.88
CA ARG A 59 -2.14 8.63 -1.50
C ARG A 59 -2.62 9.88 -0.77
N ARG A 60 -1.70 10.77 -0.38
CA ARG A 60 -2.04 12.08 0.20
C ARG A 60 -2.64 13.00 -0.85
N VAL A 61 -3.71 13.68 -0.49
CA VAL A 61 -4.38 14.65 -1.37
C VAL A 61 -3.49 15.88 -1.62
N ARG A 62 -2.86 16.40 -0.55
CA ARG A 62 -2.10 17.66 -0.58
C ARG A 62 -0.88 17.66 -1.50
N ASP A 63 -0.09 16.58 -1.47
CA ASP A 63 1.23 16.52 -2.11
C ASP A 63 1.40 15.31 -3.04
N ASN A 64 0.35 14.50 -3.21
CA ASN A 64 0.34 13.30 -4.04
C ASN A 64 1.36 12.23 -3.65
N TYR A 65 1.90 12.27 -2.44
CA TYR A 65 2.76 11.20 -1.96
C TYR A 65 1.95 9.91 -1.77
N VAL A 66 2.55 8.78 -2.14
CA VAL A 66 1.95 7.44 -2.03
C VAL A 66 2.72 6.65 -0.98
N ASN A 67 2.03 5.85 -0.17
CA ASN A 67 2.70 4.94 0.75
C ASN A 67 3.35 3.79 -0.03
N GLY A 68 4.63 3.94 -0.36
CA GLY A 68 5.44 2.99 -1.12
C GLY A 68 5.67 1.67 -0.40
N THR A 69 5.67 1.67 0.94
CA THR A 69 5.72 0.43 1.73
C THR A 69 4.48 -0.43 1.48
N LYS A 70 3.29 0.18 1.51
CA LYS A 70 2.04 -0.55 1.26
C LYS A 70 1.90 -0.96 -0.20
N LEU A 71 2.28 -0.09 -1.14
CA LEU A 71 2.34 -0.41 -2.56
C LEU A 71 3.18 -1.66 -2.83
N LEU A 72 4.40 -1.74 -2.31
CA LEU A 72 5.27 -2.88 -2.59
C LEU A 72 4.85 -4.16 -1.86
N ASN A 73 4.08 -4.07 -0.77
CA ASN A 73 3.51 -5.26 -0.13
C ASN A 73 2.51 -5.98 -1.03
N THR A 74 1.85 -5.30 -1.98
CA THR A 74 0.91 -5.94 -2.92
C THR A 74 1.61 -6.84 -3.95
N THR A 75 2.93 -6.71 -4.10
CA THR A 75 3.74 -7.42 -5.10
C THR A 75 4.22 -8.79 -4.62
N GLY A 76 4.17 -9.07 -3.31
CA GLY A 76 4.71 -10.29 -2.72
C GLY A 76 6.26 -10.35 -2.65
N ILE A 77 6.98 -9.28 -3.00
CA ILE A 77 8.45 -9.26 -2.87
C ILE A 77 8.90 -9.36 -1.41
N THR A 78 10.13 -9.86 -1.20
CA THR A 78 10.69 -9.95 0.15
C THR A 78 10.87 -8.57 0.79
N ARG A 79 10.77 -8.54 2.13
CA ARG A 79 11.03 -7.34 2.94
C ARG A 79 12.36 -6.66 2.58
N GLY A 80 13.44 -7.42 2.42
CA GLY A 80 14.75 -6.88 2.06
C GLY A 80 14.75 -6.18 0.69
N LYS A 81 14.11 -6.77 -0.33
CA LYS A 81 13.99 -6.15 -1.66
C LYS A 81 13.15 -4.88 -1.61
N ARG A 82 12.04 -4.89 -0.87
CA ARG A 82 11.20 -3.71 -0.65
C ARG A 82 11.98 -2.58 0.00
N ASP A 83 12.64 -2.87 1.11
CA ASP A 83 13.37 -1.86 1.90
C ASP A 83 14.54 -1.29 1.08
N ALA A 84 15.22 -2.12 0.28
CA ALA A 84 16.26 -1.69 -0.66
C ALA A 84 15.71 -0.76 -1.75
N ALA A 85 14.58 -1.11 -2.38
CA ALA A 85 13.96 -0.27 -3.41
C ALA A 85 13.59 1.12 -2.85
N LEU A 86 12.93 1.17 -1.70
CA LEU A 86 12.50 2.42 -1.06
C LEU A 86 13.67 3.27 -0.57
N LYS A 87 14.77 2.65 -0.11
CA LYS A 87 15.98 3.37 0.34
C LYS A 87 16.65 4.18 -0.77
N THR A 88 16.43 3.83 -2.04
CA THR A 88 17.02 4.55 -3.18
C THR A 88 16.18 5.74 -3.64
N ILE A 89 14.93 5.87 -3.19
CA ILE A 89 14.02 6.91 -3.65
C ILE A 89 14.39 8.26 -3.01
N PRO A 90 14.68 9.31 -3.80
CA PRO A 90 14.93 10.66 -3.30
C PRO A 90 13.62 11.32 -2.83
N GLY A 91 13.74 12.20 -1.84
CA GLY A 91 12.59 12.95 -1.32
C GLY A 91 11.54 12.11 -0.61
N ARG A 92 11.87 10.87 -0.20
CA ARG A 92 10.98 10.01 0.58
C ARG A 92 10.74 10.57 1.98
N ASP A 93 9.56 10.33 2.50
CA ASP A 93 9.13 10.69 3.87
C ASP A 93 8.87 9.41 4.68
N VAL A 94 9.35 9.33 5.92
CA VAL A 94 9.24 8.13 6.75
C VAL A 94 8.31 8.39 7.93
N VAL A 95 7.12 7.81 7.86
CA VAL A 95 6.10 7.94 8.90
C VAL A 95 6.15 6.72 9.82
N ARG A 96 6.42 6.96 11.12
CA ARG A 96 6.60 5.92 12.13
C ARG A 96 5.47 5.85 13.16
N ALA A 97 4.74 6.94 13.35
CA ALA A 97 3.62 7.06 14.26
C ALA A 97 2.27 7.05 13.49
N GLY A 98 1.17 6.92 14.22
CA GLY A 98 -0.18 6.95 13.66
C GLY A 98 -0.79 5.60 13.29
N PRO A 99 -1.94 5.61 12.60
CA PRO A 99 -2.63 4.40 12.18
C PRO A 99 -1.76 3.49 11.32
N MET A 100 -1.99 2.18 11.41
CA MET A 100 -1.15 1.16 10.76
C MET A 100 -1.12 1.28 9.23
N TYR A 101 -2.20 1.78 8.62
CA TYR A 101 -2.28 2.02 7.17
C TYR A 101 -1.49 3.26 6.72
N VAL A 102 -1.20 4.20 7.62
CA VAL A 102 -0.43 5.43 7.34
C VAL A 102 1.08 5.21 7.56
N LYS A 103 1.45 4.38 8.53
CA LYS A 103 2.86 4.05 8.81
C LYS A 103 3.57 3.47 7.56
N GLY A 104 4.81 3.90 7.33
CA GLY A 104 5.64 3.44 6.21
C GLY A 104 6.46 4.54 5.55
N VAL A 105 7.06 4.20 4.41
CA VAL A 105 7.79 5.13 3.55
C VAL A 105 6.84 5.68 2.50
N TRP A 106 6.67 6.99 2.51
CA TRP A 106 5.91 7.76 1.54
C TRP A 106 6.85 8.28 0.45
N ILE A 107 6.44 8.15 -0.80
CA ILE A 107 7.25 8.49 -1.97
C ILE A 107 6.45 9.35 -2.95
N PRO A 108 7.10 10.22 -3.74
CA PRO A 108 6.43 10.99 -4.79
C PRO A 108 5.66 10.10 -5.77
N LEU A 109 4.53 10.59 -6.30
CA LEU A 109 3.69 9.87 -7.26
C LEU A 109 4.48 9.30 -8.45
N THR A 110 5.42 10.07 -9.02
CA THR A 110 6.26 9.64 -10.14
C THR A 110 7.06 8.38 -9.80
N ASN A 111 7.65 8.32 -8.60
CA ASN A 111 8.38 7.15 -8.12
C ASN A 111 7.45 5.97 -7.85
N ALA A 112 6.25 6.23 -7.32
CA ALA A 112 5.24 5.19 -7.11
C ALA A 112 4.79 4.56 -8.44
N ARG A 113 4.56 5.37 -9.48
CA ARG A 113 4.26 4.89 -10.85
C ARG A 113 5.41 4.05 -11.41
N ALA A 114 6.65 4.52 -11.27
CA ALA A 114 7.83 3.79 -11.74
C ALA A 114 7.97 2.42 -11.04
N LEU A 115 7.77 2.37 -9.71
CA LEU A 115 7.76 1.10 -8.97
C LEU A 115 6.59 0.20 -9.38
N ALA A 116 5.39 0.77 -9.53
CA ALA A 116 4.21 0.00 -9.93
C ALA A 116 4.38 -0.65 -11.32
N GLY A 117 4.97 0.08 -12.27
CA GLY A 117 5.33 -0.48 -13.58
C GLY A 117 6.43 -1.54 -13.49
N ARG A 118 7.49 -1.28 -12.71
CA ARG A 118 8.60 -2.23 -12.52
C ARG A 118 8.18 -3.56 -11.91
N TYR A 119 7.20 -3.56 -11.01
CA TYR A 119 6.71 -4.75 -10.31
C TYR A 119 5.35 -5.24 -10.85
N ASP A 120 4.91 -4.76 -12.01
CA ASP A 120 3.69 -5.18 -12.70
C ASP A 120 2.40 -5.11 -11.86
N VAL A 121 2.26 -4.05 -11.06
CA VAL A 121 1.06 -3.77 -10.23
C VAL A 121 0.34 -2.50 -10.65
N LEU A 122 0.67 -1.94 -11.81
CA LEU A 122 0.04 -0.72 -12.33
C LEU A 122 -1.46 -0.94 -12.62
N ASN A 123 -1.84 -2.09 -13.18
CA ASN A 123 -3.25 -2.42 -13.45
C ASN A 123 -4.08 -2.46 -12.16
N CYS A 124 -3.49 -2.94 -11.07
CA CYS A 124 -4.12 -3.00 -9.76
C CYS A 124 -4.28 -1.62 -9.11
N LEU A 125 -3.28 -0.74 -9.29
CA LEU A 125 -3.19 0.54 -8.58
C LEU A 125 -3.55 1.75 -9.45
N GLY A 126 -3.92 1.55 -10.71
CA GLY A 126 -4.10 2.60 -11.71
C GLY A 126 -5.03 3.72 -11.29
N ARG A 127 -6.16 3.39 -10.64
CA ARG A 127 -7.12 4.40 -10.13
C ARG A 127 -6.50 5.33 -9.07
N LEU A 128 -5.72 4.78 -8.14
CA LEU A 128 -5.03 5.57 -7.11
C LEU A 128 -3.85 6.38 -7.68
N LEU A 129 -3.19 5.82 -8.70
CA LEU A 129 -2.02 6.40 -9.34
C LEU A 129 -2.35 7.32 -10.53
N ALA A 130 -3.62 7.46 -10.92
CA ALA A 130 -4.07 8.38 -11.97
C ALA A 130 -3.73 9.84 -11.62
N ASP A 131 -3.75 10.77 -12.59
CA ASP A 131 -3.49 12.17 -12.27
C ASP A 131 -4.52 12.72 -11.28
N ASP A 132 -5.79 12.34 -11.49
CA ASP A 132 -6.92 12.68 -10.64
C ASP A 132 -7.65 11.40 -10.16
N PRO A 133 -7.32 10.89 -8.95
CA PRO A 133 -8.02 9.77 -8.36
C PRO A 133 -9.49 10.06 -8.03
N GLY A 134 -9.85 11.34 -7.85
CA GLY A 134 -11.20 11.74 -7.44
C GLY A 134 -12.29 11.29 -8.43
N ARG A 135 -11.94 11.11 -9.71
CA ARG A 135 -12.84 10.59 -10.76
C ARG A 135 -13.29 9.15 -10.56
N TYR A 136 -12.67 8.43 -9.63
CA TYR A 136 -12.98 7.04 -9.31
C TYR A 136 -13.57 6.89 -7.89
N LEU A 137 -13.95 7.99 -7.25
CA LEU A 137 -14.77 7.96 -6.04
C LEU A 137 -16.22 7.74 -6.47
N ASP A 138 -16.84 6.69 -5.92
CA ASP A 138 -18.27 6.40 -6.08
C ASP A 138 -19.13 7.27 -5.15
#